data_AF-A0A2V7LCW5-F1
#
_entry.id   AF-A0A2V7LCW5-F1
#
_cell.length_a   1.000
_cell.length_b   1.000
_cell.length_c   1.000
_cell.angle_alpha   90.00
_cell.angle_beta   90.00
_cell.angle_gamma   90.00
#
_symmetry.space_group_name_H-M   'P 1'
#
loop_
_entity.id
_entity.type
_entity.pdbx_description
1 polymer ?
#
loop_
_entity_poly.entity_id
_entity_poly.type
_entity_poly.pdbx_seq_one_letter_code
_entity_poly.pdbx_strand_id
1 'polypeptide(L)'
;MTVGGGVAPSVLATLEFPAALERVAAHAAGPLGAARVAQRSPATDPDAIRAALAQVAELAALLITDDAIRAEPVPDVAAALDLLGVPGSVLEGAALAQLGRALVAARVVAADLARLAADAPRTAVLRVDPPPKEFEQRLGVSVDAGGQVQDAASRGLARARRAVREARARLVQKLDAMLAALDPTERAPDAAVTVREGRYVIPVRSTARARVGGIVHDESATRATVFIEPPEVIELGNALRAAEVEEQREVLQVLRDLTELLRPHRDAIAAAWEMCIAFDDLCAR
;
A
#
# COMPACT_ATOMS: atom_id res chain seq x y z
N MET A 1 -19.19 -35.93 -6.48
CA MET A 1 -20.45 -36.26 -7.18
C MET A 1 -21.16 -34.96 -7.48
N THR A 2 -21.13 -34.55 -8.76
CA THR A 2 -21.70 -33.31 -9.29
C THR A 2 -23.22 -33.42 -9.38
N VAL A 3 -23.94 -32.72 -8.51
CA VAL A 3 -25.39 -32.52 -8.67
C VAL A 3 -25.57 -31.43 -9.73
N GLY A 4 -25.77 -31.85 -10.97
CA GLY A 4 -26.14 -30.98 -12.08
C GLY A 4 -27.58 -30.49 -11.89
N GLY A 5 -27.73 -29.20 -11.59
CA GLY A 5 -29.03 -28.55 -11.39
C GLY A 5 -28.94 -27.03 -11.49
N GLY A 6 -28.06 -26.50 -12.35
CA GLY A 6 -27.96 -25.06 -12.61
C GLY A 6 -28.90 -24.63 -13.73
N VAL A 7 -29.54 -23.47 -13.59
CA VAL A 7 -30.22 -22.78 -14.70
C VAL A 7 -29.18 -22.44 -15.77
N ALA A 8 -29.48 -22.71 -17.04
CA ALA A 8 -28.55 -22.42 -18.13
C ALA A 8 -28.19 -20.92 -18.19
N PRO A 9 -26.93 -20.53 -18.44
CA PRO A 9 -26.54 -19.13 -18.52
C PRO A 9 -27.35 -18.31 -19.53
N SER A 10 -27.77 -18.93 -20.63
CA SER A 10 -28.64 -18.29 -21.63
C SER A 10 -30.01 -17.90 -21.07
N VAL A 11 -30.59 -18.74 -20.21
CA VAL A 11 -31.88 -18.45 -19.55
C VAL A 11 -31.72 -17.30 -18.56
N LEU A 12 -30.63 -17.28 -17.78
CA LEU A 12 -30.34 -16.18 -16.85
C LEU A 12 -30.14 -14.85 -17.59
N ALA A 13 -29.50 -14.88 -18.76
CA ALA A 13 -29.35 -13.71 -19.61
C ALA A 13 -30.71 -13.22 -20.15
N THR A 14 -31.59 -14.13 -20.60
CA THR A 14 -32.95 -13.77 -21.05
C THR A 14 -33.79 -13.18 -19.93
N LEU A 15 -33.61 -13.64 -18.68
CA LEU A 15 -34.29 -13.10 -17.50
C LEU A 15 -33.65 -11.81 -16.96
N GLU A 16 -32.63 -11.27 -17.64
CA GLU A 16 -31.87 -10.10 -17.21
C GLU A 16 -31.30 -10.24 -15.78
N PHE A 17 -31.05 -11.48 -15.34
CA PHE A 17 -30.58 -11.75 -13.97
C PHE A 17 -29.24 -11.07 -13.66
N PRO A 18 -28.23 -11.05 -14.56
CA PRO A 18 -27.02 -10.27 -14.33
C PRO A 18 -27.28 -8.77 -14.14
N ALA A 19 -28.21 -8.18 -14.91
CA ALA A 19 -28.56 -6.77 -14.78
C ALA A 19 -29.29 -6.48 -13.47
N ALA A 20 -30.10 -7.43 -12.97
CA ALA A 20 -30.69 -7.33 -11.64
C ALA A 20 -29.61 -7.37 -10.54
N LEU A 21 -28.62 -8.28 -10.65
CA LEU A 21 -27.50 -8.33 -9.71
C LEU A 21 -26.65 -7.07 -9.75
N GLU A 22 -26.43 -6.44 -10.91
CA GLU A 22 -25.73 -5.16 -11.02
C GLU A 22 -26.44 -4.05 -10.25
N ARG A 23 -27.78 -4.01 -10.28
CA ARG A 23 -28.56 -3.03 -9.50
C ARG A 23 -28.40 -3.25 -8.00
N VAL A 24 -28.40 -4.50 -7.55
CA VAL A 24 -28.17 -4.83 -6.13
C VAL A 24 -26.72 -4.53 -5.73
N ALA A 25 -25.75 -4.88 -6.58
CA ALA A 25 -24.33 -4.64 -6.35
C ALA A 25 -24.00 -3.14 -6.21
N ALA A 26 -24.77 -2.25 -6.84
CA ALA A 26 -24.63 -0.81 -6.70
C ALA A 26 -24.95 -0.30 -5.27
N HIS A 27 -25.58 -1.12 -4.42
CA HIS A 27 -25.82 -0.81 -3.01
C HIS A 27 -24.70 -1.28 -2.07
N ALA A 28 -23.71 -2.02 -2.56
CA ALA A 28 -22.54 -2.39 -1.75
C ALA A 28 -21.67 -1.16 -1.45
N ALA A 29 -21.08 -1.13 -0.26
CA ALA A 29 -20.18 -0.06 0.17
C ALA A 29 -18.85 -0.09 -0.58
N GLY A 30 -18.37 -1.28 -0.96
CA GLY A 30 -17.10 -1.47 -1.63
C GLY A 30 -17.15 -2.33 -2.91
N PRO A 31 -16.09 -2.27 -3.73
CA PRO A 31 -16.01 -3.03 -4.98
C PRO A 31 -15.99 -4.56 -4.75
N LEU A 32 -15.48 -5.02 -3.62
CA LEU A 32 -15.41 -6.45 -3.29
C LEU A 32 -16.79 -7.03 -2.92
N GLY A 33 -17.59 -6.30 -2.13
CA GLY A 33 -18.97 -6.69 -1.86
C GLY A 33 -19.81 -6.66 -3.14
N ALA A 34 -19.67 -5.61 -3.95
CA ALA A 34 -20.33 -5.49 -5.25
C ALA A 34 -19.98 -6.68 -6.18
N ALA A 35 -18.70 -7.04 -6.28
CA ALA A 35 -18.25 -8.17 -7.08
C ALA A 35 -18.84 -9.50 -6.57
N ARG A 36 -18.94 -9.68 -5.25
CA ARG A 36 -19.55 -10.87 -4.65
C ARG A 36 -21.03 -10.99 -4.98
N VAL A 37 -21.79 -9.89 -4.90
CA VAL A 37 -23.19 -9.84 -5.31
C VAL A 37 -23.34 -10.19 -6.79
N ALA A 38 -22.52 -9.59 -7.65
CA ALA A 38 -22.56 -9.79 -9.10
C ALA A 38 -22.24 -11.23 -9.55
N GLN A 39 -21.48 -11.99 -8.75
CA GLN A 39 -21.10 -13.38 -9.05
C GLN A 39 -22.12 -14.41 -8.53
N ARG A 40 -23.23 -13.98 -7.92
CA ARG A 40 -24.25 -14.89 -7.38
C ARG A 40 -24.93 -15.69 -8.49
N SER A 41 -25.28 -16.93 -8.17
CA SER A 41 -26.12 -17.79 -9.00
C SER A 41 -27.29 -18.32 -8.18
N PRO A 42 -28.44 -18.65 -8.81
CA PRO A 42 -29.58 -19.19 -8.10
C PRO A 42 -29.23 -20.50 -7.39
N ALA A 43 -29.48 -20.56 -6.09
CA ALA A 43 -29.42 -21.81 -5.33
C ALA A 43 -30.66 -22.68 -5.65
N THR A 44 -30.51 -23.99 -5.56
CA THR A 44 -31.61 -24.96 -5.81
C THR A 44 -31.99 -25.77 -4.58
N ASP A 45 -31.20 -25.71 -3.52
CA ASP A 45 -31.52 -26.33 -2.23
C ASP A 45 -32.51 -25.48 -1.44
N PRO A 46 -33.74 -25.96 -1.18
CA PRO A 46 -34.75 -25.19 -0.47
C PRO A 46 -34.33 -24.78 0.95
N ASP A 47 -33.51 -25.58 1.64
CA ASP A 47 -33.05 -25.26 2.99
C ASP A 47 -32.03 -24.12 2.97
N ALA A 48 -31.04 -24.17 2.07
CA ALA A 48 -30.10 -23.07 1.86
C ALA A 48 -30.81 -21.76 1.45
N ILE A 49 -31.82 -21.84 0.56
CA ILE A 49 -32.60 -20.66 0.14
C ILE A 49 -33.32 -20.03 1.34
N ARG A 50 -34.03 -20.84 2.15
CA ARG A 50 -34.74 -20.35 3.33
C ARG A 50 -33.78 -19.72 4.34
N ALA A 51 -32.64 -20.34 4.58
CA ALA A 51 -31.64 -19.82 5.49
C ALA A 51 -31.08 -18.46 5.01
N ALA A 52 -30.74 -18.35 3.72
CA ALA A 52 -30.23 -17.11 3.13
C ALA A 52 -31.26 -15.97 3.17
N LEU A 53 -32.51 -16.25 2.81
CA LEU A 53 -33.59 -15.26 2.86
C LEU A 53 -33.90 -14.82 4.29
N ALA A 54 -33.85 -15.74 5.26
CA ALA A 54 -34.03 -15.39 6.67
C ALA A 54 -32.91 -14.47 7.19
N GLN A 55 -31.67 -14.68 6.76
CA GLN A 55 -30.55 -13.81 7.12
C GLN A 55 -30.70 -12.40 6.52
N VAL A 56 -31.09 -12.30 5.26
CA VAL A 56 -31.35 -11.00 4.60
C VAL A 56 -32.52 -10.28 5.28
N ALA A 57 -33.64 -10.96 5.51
CA ALA A 57 -34.82 -10.36 6.14
C ALA A 57 -34.54 -9.83 7.56
N GLU A 58 -33.72 -10.55 8.32
CA GLU A 58 -33.27 -10.15 9.66
C GLU A 58 -32.49 -8.82 9.62
N LEU A 59 -31.46 -8.73 8.77
CA LEU A 59 -30.67 -7.50 8.66
C LEU A 59 -31.49 -6.34 8.07
N ALA A 60 -32.30 -6.60 7.04
CA ALA A 60 -33.15 -5.60 6.40
C ALA A 60 -34.12 -4.96 7.40
N ALA A 61 -34.68 -5.73 8.33
CA ALA A 61 -35.55 -5.21 9.38
C ALA A 61 -34.83 -4.19 10.29
N LEU A 62 -33.54 -4.39 10.56
CA LEU A 62 -32.73 -3.47 11.36
C LEU A 62 -32.30 -2.23 10.58
N LEU A 63 -31.88 -2.39 9.32
CA LEU A 63 -31.45 -1.28 8.45
C LEU A 63 -32.53 -0.22 8.24
N ILE A 64 -33.82 -0.58 8.34
CA ILE A 64 -34.94 0.37 8.27
C ILE A 64 -35.00 1.29 9.51
N THR A 65 -34.46 0.83 10.64
CA THR A 65 -34.61 1.49 11.95
C THR A 65 -33.30 1.99 12.56
N ASP A 66 -32.16 1.51 12.10
CA ASP A 66 -30.83 1.82 12.63
C ASP A 66 -29.86 2.24 11.50
N ASP A 67 -29.77 3.54 11.25
CA ASP A 67 -28.87 4.15 10.26
C ASP A 67 -27.37 4.00 10.61
N ALA A 68 -27.05 3.51 11.82
CA ALA A 68 -25.67 3.27 12.24
C ALA A 68 -25.11 1.95 11.69
N ILE A 69 -25.95 1.03 11.22
CA ILE A 69 -25.50 -0.21 10.58
C ILE A 69 -24.99 0.14 9.18
N ARG A 70 -23.68 0.10 8.99
CA ARG A 70 -23.05 0.39 7.71
C ARG A 70 -21.94 -0.61 7.43
N ALA A 71 -21.87 -1.05 6.17
CA ALA A 71 -20.72 -1.80 5.71
C ALA A 71 -19.53 -0.86 5.51
N GLU A 72 -18.33 -1.35 5.85
CA GLU A 72 -17.08 -0.64 5.65
C GLU A 72 -16.37 -1.18 4.40
N PRO A 73 -16.03 -0.33 3.41
CA PRO A 73 -15.30 -0.78 2.24
C PRO A 73 -13.88 -1.20 2.64
N VAL A 74 -13.46 -2.38 2.19
CA VAL A 74 -12.13 -2.91 2.43
C VAL A 74 -11.30 -2.96 1.14
N PRO A 75 -9.98 -2.69 1.19
CA PRO A 75 -9.11 -2.86 0.04
C PRO A 75 -8.98 -4.35 -0.33
N ASP A 76 -8.67 -4.60 -1.60
CA ASP A 76 -8.28 -5.94 -2.03
C ASP A 76 -6.87 -6.26 -1.55
N VAL A 77 -6.77 -7.27 -0.68
CA VAL A 77 -5.52 -7.75 -0.10
C VAL A 77 -5.23 -9.21 -0.48
N ALA A 78 -5.94 -9.78 -1.47
CA ALA A 78 -5.78 -11.18 -1.88
C ALA A 78 -4.32 -11.50 -2.23
N ALA A 79 -3.70 -10.67 -3.08
CA ALA A 79 -2.30 -10.85 -3.47
C ALA A 79 -1.33 -10.77 -2.27
N ALA A 80 -1.63 -9.92 -1.28
CA ALA A 80 -0.82 -9.80 -0.08
C ALA A 80 -0.97 -11.05 0.81
N LEU A 81 -2.19 -11.59 0.94
CA LEU A 81 -2.46 -12.84 1.67
C LEU A 81 -1.80 -14.05 1.00
N ASP A 82 -1.81 -14.11 -0.34
CA ASP A 82 -1.10 -15.15 -1.09
C ASP A 82 0.40 -15.06 -0.85
N LEU A 83 0.96 -13.86 -0.92
CA LEU A 83 2.38 -13.64 -0.70
C LEU A 83 2.79 -13.95 0.74
N LEU A 84 1.94 -13.68 1.74
CA LEU A 84 2.17 -14.12 3.13
C LEU A 84 2.22 -15.65 3.27
N GLY A 85 1.60 -16.40 2.35
CA GLY A 85 1.70 -17.86 2.31
C GLY A 85 3.05 -18.39 1.79
N VAL A 86 3.84 -17.54 1.12
CA VAL A 86 5.13 -17.93 0.52
C VAL A 86 6.28 -17.68 1.51
N PRO A 87 6.98 -18.71 2.00
CA PRO A 87 8.07 -18.53 2.96
C PRO A 87 9.18 -17.62 2.42
N GLY A 88 9.65 -16.69 3.24
CA GLY A 88 10.73 -15.74 2.88
C GLY A 88 10.32 -14.61 1.94
N SER A 89 9.03 -14.54 1.55
CA SER A 89 8.50 -13.40 0.82
C SER A 89 8.51 -12.12 1.66
N VAL A 90 8.50 -10.96 1.01
CA VAL A 90 8.43 -9.66 1.67
C VAL A 90 7.34 -8.85 1.01
N LEU A 91 6.41 -8.33 1.81
CA LEU A 91 5.38 -7.43 1.33
C LEU A 91 5.98 -6.05 1.07
N GLU A 92 5.57 -5.43 -0.04
CA GLU A 92 5.87 -4.02 -0.30
C GLU A 92 5.05 -3.11 0.63
N GLY A 93 5.52 -1.88 0.82
CA GLY A 93 4.87 -0.93 1.70
C GLY A 93 3.41 -0.62 1.31
N ALA A 94 3.10 -0.56 0.02
CA ALA A 94 1.73 -0.34 -0.43
C ALA A 94 0.77 -1.47 0.00
N ALA A 95 1.21 -2.73 -0.07
CA ALA A 95 0.44 -3.88 0.38
C ALA A 95 0.26 -3.88 1.91
N LEU A 96 1.32 -3.52 2.66
CA LEU A 96 1.23 -3.37 4.12
C LEU A 96 0.26 -2.25 4.54
N ALA A 97 0.25 -1.14 3.81
CA ALA A 97 -0.70 -0.05 4.04
C ALA A 97 -2.15 -0.48 3.76
N GLN A 98 -2.39 -1.26 2.70
CA GLN A 98 -3.70 -1.85 2.42
C GLN A 98 -4.14 -2.83 3.51
N LEU A 99 -3.26 -3.73 3.96
CA LEU A 99 -3.52 -4.63 5.09
C LEU A 99 -3.87 -3.85 6.36
N GLY A 100 -3.16 -2.77 6.66
CA GLY A 100 -3.47 -1.90 7.80
C GLY A 100 -4.89 -1.35 7.74
N ARG A 101 -5.32 -0.84 6.57
CA ARG A 101 -6.70 -0.37 6.36
C ARG A 101 -7.74 -1.49 6.48
N ALA A 102 -7.45 -2.67 5.92
CA ALA A 102 -8.34 -3.82 6.03
C ALA A 102 -8.53 -4.27 7.49
N LEU A 103 -7.47 -4.27 8.30
CA LEU A 103 -7.53 -4.62 9.73
C LEU A 103 -8.35 -3.62 10.54
N VAL A 104 -8.22 -2.32 10.26
CA VAL A 104 -9.03 -1.27 10.89
C VAL A 104 -10.51 -1.49 10.60
N ALA A 105 -10.86 -1.66 9.32
CA ALA A 105 -12.24 -1.91 8.90
C ALA A 105 -12.80 -3.21 9.49
N ALA A 106 -12.01 -4.29 9.51
CA ALA A 106 -12.42 -5.55 10.12
C ALA A 106 -12.72 -5.45 11.61
N ARG A 107 -11.99 -4.61 12.35
CA ARG A 107 -12.30 -4.34 13.76
C ARG A 107 -13.65 -3.64 13.92
N VAL A 108 -13.94 -2.65 13.07
CA VAL A 108 -15.22 -1.92 13.09
C VAL A 108 -16.36 -2.90 12.81
N VAL A 109 -16.26 -3.67 11.73
CA VAL A 109 -17.27 -4.68 11.36
C VAL A 109 -17.46 -5.74 12.44
N ALA A 110 -16.38 -6.24 13.06
CA ALA A 110 -16.48 -7.20 14.15
C ALA A 110 -17.21 -6.64 15.39
N ALA A 111 -17.03 -5.34 15.68
CA ALA A 111 -17.70 -4.66 16.78
C ALA A 111 -19.19 -4.45 16.46
N ASP A 112 -19.53 -4.06 15.23
CA ASP A 112 -20.91 -3.92 14.79
C ASP A 112 -21.65 -5.25 14.81
N LEU A 113 -21.06 -6.31 14.26
CA LEU A 113 -21.64 -7.66 14.32
C LEU A 113 -21.82 -8.16 15.75
N ALA A 114 -20.93 -7.78 16.69
CA ALA A 114 -21.10 -8.10 18.11
C ALA A 114 -22.29 -7.36 18.73
N ARG A 115 -22.48 -6.07 18.39
CA ARG A 115 -23.63 -5.26 18.82
C ARG A 115 -24.95 -5.84 18.30
N LEU A 116 -24.93 -6.34 17.06
CA LEU A 116 -26.10 -6.92 16.40
C LEU A 116 -26.47 -8.32 16.91
N ALA A 117 -25.64 -8.99 17.74
CA ALA A 117 -25.85 -10.38 18.11
C ALA A 117 -27.18 -10.70 18.81
N ALA A 118 -27.75 -9.72 19.54
CA ALA A 118 -29.03 -9.90 20.21
C ALA A 118 -30.22 -9.82 19.24
N ASP A 119 -30.19 -8.86 18.32
CA ASP A 119 -31.32 -8.51 17.44
C ASP A 119 -31.24 -9.19 16.07
N ALA A 120 -30.03 -9.53 15.61
CA ALA A 120 -29.74 -10.19 14.35
C ALA A 120 -28.71 -11.34 14.50
N PRO A 121 -29.09 -12.44 15.19
CA PRO A 121 -28.19 -13.56 15.44
C PRO A 121 -27.72 -14.30 14.17
N ARG A 122 -28.52 -14.34 13.08
CA ARG A 122 -28.09 -14.98 11.82
C ARG A 122 -27.05 -14.13 11.10
N THR A 123 -27.12 -12.82 11.26
CA THR A 123 -26.11 -11.89 10.73
C THR A 123 -24.84 -11.95 11.56
N ALA A 124 -24.95 -11.98 12.89
CA ALA A 124 -23.82 -12.02 13.80
C ALA A 124 -22.95 -13.29 13.67
N VAL A 125 -23.45 -14.37 13.06
CA VAL A 125 -22.66 -15.57 12.71
C VAL A 125 -21.47 -15.24 11.79
N LEU A 126 -21.53 -14.15 11.01
CA LEU A 126 -20.41 -13.70 10.19
C LEU A 126 -19.20 -13.25 11.02
N ARG A 127 -19.40 -12.93 12.31
CA ARG A 127 -18.37 -12.36 13.16
C ARG A 127 -17.23 -13.35 13.37
N VAL A 128 -16.02 -12.89 13.09
CA VAL A 128 -14.78 -13.51 13.53
C VAL A 128 -14.02 -12.53 14.43
N ASP A 129 -13.18 -13.06 15.31
CA ASP A 129 -12.31 -12.20 16.12
C ASP A 129 -11.18 -11.65 15.23
N PRO A 130 -11.04 -10.32 15.13
CA PRO A 130 -10.01 -9.73 14.30
C PRO A 130 -8.61 -9.98 14.93
N PRO A 131 -7.54 -9.92 14.13
CA PRO A 131 -6.18 -9.97 14.63
C PRO A 131 -5.89 -8.89 15.70
N PRO A 132 -4.86 -9.10 16.54
CA PRO A 132 -4.46 -8.16 17.59
C PRO A 132 -4.38 -6.71 17.12
N LYS A 133 -4.88 -5.79 17.95
CA LYS A 133 -4.96 -4.35 17.62
C LYS A 133 -3.59 -3.73 17.39
N GLU A 134 -2.57 -4.29 18.01
CA GLU A 134 -1.18 -3.89 17.89
C GLU A 134 -0.69 -3.96 16.42
N PHE A 135 -1.27 -4.83 15.58
CA PHE A 135 -0.88 -4.94 14.18
C PHE A 135 -1.26 -3.71 13.37
N GLU A 136 -2.49 -3.22 13.52
CA GLU A 136 -2.94 -2.00 12.82
C GLU A 136 -2.14 -0.78 13.30
N GLN A 137 -1.83 -0.71 14.59
CA GLN A 137 -1.05 0.37 15.19
C GLN A 137 0.37 0.34 14.66
N ARG A 138 0.99 -0.85 14.64
CA ARG A 138 2.34 -1.05 14.14
C ARG A 138 2.45 -0.71 12.66
N LEU A 139 1.47 -1.08 11.84
CA LEU A 139 1.41 -0.72 10.43
C LEU A 139 1.24 0.80 10.25
N GLY A 140 0.29 1.42 10.98
CA GLY A 140 -0.01 2.84 10.88
C GLY A 140 1.13 3.77 11.29
N VAL A 141 2.01 3.36 12.21
CA VAL A 141 3.23 4.13 12.54
C VAL A 141 4.39 3.86 11.60
N SER A 142 4.38 2.71 10.91
CA SER A 142 5.53 2.26 10.11
C SER A 142 5.41 2.60 8.63
N VAL A 143 4.20 2.68 8.09
CA VAL A 143 3.96 2.90 6.66
C VAL A 143 2.81 3.89 6.49
N ASP A 144 2.97 4.88 5.62
CA ASP A 144 1.90 5.83 5.31
C ASP A 144 0.88 5.27 4.30
N ALA A 145 -0.14 6.08 3.99
CA ALA A 145 -1.19 5.69 3.05
C ALA A 145 -0.67 5.35 1.64
N GLY A 146 0.45 5.93 1.22
CA GLY A 146 1.09 5.71 -0.07
C GLY A 146 2.09 4.56 -0.09
N GLY A 147 2.30 3.88 1.04
CA GLY A 147 3.24 2.77 1.14
C GLY A 147 4.68 3.18 1.45
N GLN A 148 4.94 4.45 1.81
CA GLN A 148 6.29 4.88 2.18
C GLN A 148 6.57 4.55 3.65
N VAL A 149 7.71 3.90 3.88
CA VAL A 149 8.17 3.55 5.23
C VAL A 149 8.58 4.81 5.98
N GLN A 150 8.03 4.99 7.19
CA GLN A 150 8.20 6.18 8.01
C GLN A 150 9.43 6.07 8.93
N ASP A 151 10.02 7.21 9.32
CA ASP A 151 11.15 7.25 10.27
C ASP A 151 10.80 6.58 11.61
N ALA A 152 9.52 6.63 12.01
CA ALA A 152 9.02 6.02 13.24
C ALA A 152 8.98 4.49 13.20
N ALA A 153 9.15 3.86 12.03
CA ALA A 153 9.10 2.40 11.89
C ALA A 153 10.23 1.70 12.65
N SER A 154 11.44 2.29 12.64
CA SER A 154 12.59 1.77 13.39
C SER A 154 13.61 2.87 13.70
N ARG A 155 14.31 2.69 14.84
CA ARG A 155 15.45 3.56 15.20
C ARG A 155 16.61 3.45 14.21
N GLY A 156 16.80 2.27 13.60
CA GLY A 156 17.82 2.01 12.59
C GLY A 156 17.59 2.87 11.34
N LEU A 157 16.36 2.84 10.80
CA LEU A 157 15.96 3.64 9.66
C LEU A 157 16.10 5.14 9.92
N ALA A 158 15.61 5.63 11.07
CA ALA A 158 15.75 7.03 11.44
C ALA A 158 17.23 7.48 11.48
N ARG A 159 18.12 6.62 11.99
CA ARG A 159 19.57 6.86 12.00
C ARG A 159 20.16 6.86 10.58
N ALA A 160 19.79 5.89 9.74
CA ALA A 160 20.28 5.81 8.36
C ALA A 160 19.85 7.02 7.53
N ARG A 161 18.59 7.44 7.62
CA ARG A 161 18.08 8.66 6.98
C ARG A 161 18.80 9.92 7.45
N ARG A 162 19.10 10.02 8.74
CA ARG A 162 19.92 11.11 9.27
C ARG A 162 21.32 11.10 8.65
N ALA A 163 21.96 9.93 8.54
CA ALA A 163 23.29 9.81 7.93
C ALA A 163 23.29 10.24 6.45
N VAL A 164 22.25 9.89 5.68
CA VAL A 164 22.06 10.35 4.30
C VAL A 164 21.95 11.87 4.23
N ARG A 165 21.10 12.48 5.06
CA ARG A 165 20.92 13.94 5.11
C ARG A 165 22.24 14.65 5.43
N GLU A 166 23.00 14.15 6.41
CA GLU A 166 24.28 14.73 6.81
C GLU A 166 25.37 14.56 5.74
N ALA A 167 25.47 13.39 5.12
CA ALA A 167 26.41 13.15 4.02
C ALA A 167 26.12 14.04 2.81
N ARG A 168 24.83 14.17 2.45
CA ARG A 168 24.37 15.06 1.38
C ARG A 168 24.70 16.51 1.66
N ALA A 169 24.41 16.99 2.88
CA ALA A 169 24.69 18.37 3.26
C ALA A 169 26.19 18.69 3.17
N ARG A 170 27.06 17.79 3.66
CA ARG A 170 28.53 17.95 3.55
C ARG A 170 29.01 18.00 2.11
N LEU A 171 28.47 17.12 1.25
CA LEU A 171 28.81 17.07 -0.18
C LEU A 171 28.40 18.36 -0.91
N VAL A 172 27.14 18.77 -0.75
CA VAL A 172 26.59 19.97 -1.40
C VAL A 172 27.33 21.23 -0.92
N GLN A 173 27.55 21.38 0.39
CA GLN A 173 28.29 22.51 0.94
C GLN A 173 29.71 22.62 0.37
N LYS A 174 30.40 21.48 0.19
CA LYS A 174 31.75 21.46 -0.40
C LYS A 174 31.71 21.86 -1.87
N LEU A 175 30.76 21.31 -2.64
CA LEU A 175 30.58 21.64 -4.05
C LEU A 175 30.20 23.12 -4.26
N ASP A 176 29.31 23.67 -3.43
CA ASP A 176 28.92 25.08 -3.46
C ASP A 176 30.12 25.99 -3.16
N ALA A 177 30.93 25.65 -2.14
CA ALA A 177 32.14 26.40 -1.82
C ALA A 177 33.16 26.36 -2.98
N MET A 178 33.31 25.21 -3.65
CA MET A 178 34.18 25.09 -4.82
C MET A 178 33.66 25.90 -6.00
N LEU A 179 32.36 25.82 -6.29
CA LEU A 179 31.72 26.60 -7.35
C LEU A 179 31.84 28.10 -7.09
N ALA A 180 31.67 28.53 -5.83
CA ALA A 180 31.81 29.91 -5.39
C ALA A 180 33.27 30.43 -5.46
N ALA A 181 34.27 29.54 -5.46
CA ALA A 181 35.67 29.89 -5.60
C ALA A 181 36.16 30.02 -7.06
N LEU A 182 35.41 29.49 -8.04
CA LEU A 182 35.76 29.61 -9.47
C LEU A 182 35.54 31.04 -9.98
N ASP A 183 36.31 31.51 -10.96
CA ASP A 183 36.02 32.83 -11.55
C ASP A 183 34.66 32.82 -12.26
N PRO A 184 33.89 33.94 -12.22
CA PRO A 184 32.59 34.02 -12.86
C PRO A 184 32.59 33.69 -14.36
N THR A 185 33.71 33.92 -15.05
CA THR A 185 33.91 33.64 -16.47
C THR A 185 33.98 32.15 -16.80
N GLU A 186 34.20 31.31 -15.78
CA GLU A 186 34.38 29.86 -15.91
C GLU A 186 33.18 29.08 -15.43
N ARG A 187 32.28 29.74 -14.71
CA ARG A 187 30.99 29.18 -14.30
C ARG A 187 30.04 29.14 -15.49
N ALA A 188 29.18 28.13 -15.53
CA ALA A 188 28.02 28.18 -16.40
C ALA A 188 27.08 29.33 -15.96
N PRO A 189 26.26 29.88 -16.87
CA PRO A 189 25.18 30.78 -16.49
C PRO A 189 24.27 30.11 -15.45
N ASP A 190 23.88 30.84 -14.40
CA ASP A 190 23.06 30.35 -13.28
C ASP A 190 23.57 29.04 -12.65
N ALA A 191 24.91 28.89 -12.60
CA ALA A 191 25.53 27.69 -12.07
C ALA A 191 25.13 27.45 -10.60
N ALA A 192 24.53 26.29 -10.36
CA ALA A 192 24.24 25.75 -9.05
C ALA A 192 24.60 24.25 -9.05
N VAL A 193 24.89 23.72 -7.86
CA VAL A 193 25.09 22.27 -7.69
C VAL A 193 23.85 21.53 -8.18
N THR A 194 24.08 20.55 -9.04
CA THR A 194 22.99 19.76 -9.65
C THR A 194 23.34 18.28 -9.63
N VAL A 195 22.40 17.44 -10.04
CA VAL A 195 22.59 15.99 -10.11
C VAL A 195 22.61 15.57 -11.59
N ARG A 196 23.61 14.76 -11.96
CA ARG A 196 23.74 14.11 -13.28
C ARG A 196 24.08 12.65 -13.08
N GLU A 197 23.33 11.77 -13.74
CA GLU A 197 23.52 10.31 -13.63
C GLU A 197 23.56 9.79 -12.18
N GLY A 198 22.86 10.47 -11.26
CA GLY A 198 22.86 10.14 -9.83
C GLY A 198 24.11 10.56 -9.06
N ARG A 199 24.95 11.44 -9.61
CA ARG A 199 26.11 12.06 -8.97
C ARG A 199 25.90 13.57 -8.85
N TYR A 200 26.35 14.15 -7.74
CA TYR A 200 26.33 15.59 -7.53
C TYR A 200 27.52 16.23 -8.25
N VAL A 201 27.23 17.27 -9.02
CA VAL A 201 28.17 17.89 -9.95
C VAL A 201 28.02 19.40 -9.96
N ILE A 202 29.07 20.09 -10.40
CA ILE A 202 29.07 21.53 -10.66
C ILE A 202 29.11 21.80 -12.17
N PRO A 203 28.25 22.70 -12.69
CA PRO A 203 28.28 23.08 -14.10
C PRO A 203 29.33 24.16 -14.34
N VAL A 204 30.30 23.87 -15.21
CA VAL A 204 31.37 24.79 -15.60
C VAL A 204 31.39 24.96 -17.12
N ARG A 205 31.96 26.06 -17.61
CA ARG A 205 32.19 26.22 -19.05
C ARG A 205 33.22 25.20 -19.53
N SER A 206 33.08 24.73 -20.76
CA SER A 206 33.99 23.73 -21.33
C SER A 206 35.45 24.18 -21.35
N THR A 207 35.70 25.48 -21.44
CA THR A 207 37.05 26.07 -21.34
C THR A 207 37.69 25.90 -19.97
N ALA A 208 36.89 25.78 -18.91
CA ALA A 208 37.35 25.62 -17.53
C ALA A 208 37.53 24.14 -17.12
N ARG A 209 37.12 23.19 -17.97
CA ARG A 209 37.15 21.74 -17.68
C ARG A 209 38.51 21.25 -17.19
N ALA A 210 39.59 21.59 -17.88
CA ALA A 210 40.93 21.13 -17.54
C ALA A 210 41.43 21.68 -16.19
N ARG A 211 40.96 22.86 -15.80
CA ARG A 211 41.35 23.54 -14.56
C ARG A 211 40.60 22.99 -13.34
N VAL A 212 39.29 22.77 -13.48
CA VAL A 212 38.49 22.13 -12.42
C VAL A 212 38.87 20.66 -12.27
N GLY A 213 39.16 19.98 -13.38
CA GLY A 213 39.54 18.56 -13.39
C GLY A 213 38.40 17.67 -12.89
N GLY A 214 38.68 16.38 -12.66
CA GLY A 214 37.68 15.42 -12.19
C GLY A 214 36.91 14.71 -13.30
N ILE A 215 35.76 14.15 -12.94
CA ILE A 215 34.98 13.24 -13.80
C ILE A 215 33.84 14.02 -14.45
N VAL A 216 33.74 13.94 -15.77
CA VAL A 216 32.62 14.51 -16.52
C VAL A 216 31.47 13.50 -16.52
N HIS A 217 30.31 13.91 -16.03
CA HIS A 217 29.09 13.08 -15.99
C HIS A 217 28.09 13.43 -17.08
N ASP A 218 28.14 14.65 -17.59
CA ASP A 218 27.23 15.11 -18.65
C ASP A 218 27.81 16.34 -19.36
N GLU A 219 27.32 16.61 -20.58
CA GLU A 219 27.64 17.81 -21.35
C GLU A 219 26.34 18.41 -21.92
N SER A 220 26.26 19.74 -21.97
CA SER A 220 25.11 20.39 -22.61
C SER A 220 25.06 20.07 -24.11
N ALA A 221 23.88 20.16 -24.72
CA ALA A 221 23.70 19.89 -26.15
C ALA A 221 24.62 20.75 -27.05
N THR A 222 24.91 21.98 -26.63
CA THR A 222 25.83 22.90 -27.33
C THR A 222 27.30 22.67 -26.97
N ARG A 223 27.60 21.72 -26.07
CA ARG A 223 28.92 21.46 -25.48
C ARG A 223 29.58 22.70 -24.89
N ALA A 224 28.78 23.68 -24.47
CA ALA A 224 29.26 24.92 -23.85
C ALA A 224 29.44 24.76 -22.33
N THR A 225 28.69 23.82 -21.73
CA THR A 225 28.70 23.54 -20.30
C THR A 225 29.00 22.06 -20.08
N VAL A 226 29.91 21.80 -19.14
CA VAL A 226 30.32 20.46 -18.71
C VAL A 226 29.93 20.31 -17.25
N PHE A 227 29.33 19.17 -16.91
CA PHE A 227 28.94 18.85 -15.54
C PHE A 227 29.98 17.95 -14.91
N ILE A 228 30.70 18.48 -13.93
CA ILE A 228 31.91 17.87 -13.39
C ILE A 228 31.72 17.46 -11.93
N GLU A 229 32.16 16.26 -11.56
CA GLU A 229 32.44 15.83 -10.19
C GLU A 229 33.94 16.05 -9.88
N PRO A 230 34.29 17.07 -9.10
CA PRO A 230 35.68 17.34 -8.73
C PRO A 230 36.28 16.22 -7.86
N PRO A 231 37.61 15.99 -7.91
CA PRO A 231 38.26 14.92 -7.16
C PRO A 231 38.09 15.06 -5.64
N GLU A 232 37.99 16.28 -5.12
CA GLU A 232 37.86 16.59 -3.69
C GLU A 232 36.54 16.13 -3.08
N VAL A 233 35.53 15.86 -3.91
CA VAL A 233 34.21 15.43 -3.46
C VAL A 233 33.89 13.97 -3.77
N ILE A 234 34.77 13.26 -4.48
CA ILE A 234 34.55 11.85 -4.84
C ILE A 234 34.31 11.01 -3.59
N GLU A 235 35.12 11.18 -2.55
CA GLU A 235 34.97 10.47 -1.28
C GLU A 235 33.67 10.84 -0.55
N LEU A 236 33.26 12.12 -0.62
CA LEU A 236 31.98 12.57 -0.04
C LEU A 236 30.78 11.99 -0.80
N GLY A 237 30.87 11.90 -2.13
CA GLY A 237 29.88 11.26 -2.99
C GLY A 237 29.76 9.76 -2.73
N ASN A 238 30.89 9.08 -2.56
CA ASN A 238 30.92 7.66 -2.20
C ASN A 238 30.35 7.41 -0.80
N ALA A 239 30.66 8.27 0.18
CA ALA A 239 30.08 8.20 1.52
C ALA A 239 28.56 8.43 1.53
N LEU A 240 28.04 9.38 0.74
CA LEU A 240 26.61 9.57 0.56
C LEU A 240 25.98 8.30 -0.03
N ARG A 241 26.57 7.75 -1.08
CA ARG A 241 26.01 6.54 -1.72
C ARG A 241 26.01 5.33 -0.79
N ALA A 242 27.05 5.17 0.03
CA ALA A 242 27.08 4.14 1.06
C ALA A 242 25.97 4.33 2.11
N ALA A 243 25.71 5.58 2.52
CA ALA A 243 24.61 5.88 3.43
C ALA A 243 23.23 5.61 2.81
N GLU A 244 23.04 5.92 1.52
CA GLU A 244 21.79 5.64 0.79
C GLU A 244 21.54 4.14 0.64
N VAL A 245 22.58 3.34 0.38
CA VAL A 245 22.48 1.87 0.35
C VAL A 245 22.08 1.33 1.73
N GLU A 246 22.64 1.87 2.80
CA GLU A 246 22.28 1.47 4.16
C GLU A 246 20.85 1.85 4.53
N GLU A 247 20.38 3.03 4.12
CA GLU A 247 18.96 3.39 4.27
C GLU A 247 18.04 2.38 3.56
N GLN A 248 18.35 2.01 2.32
CA GLN A 248 17.56 1.02 1.57
C GLN A 248 17.52 -0.34 2.27
N ARG A 249 18.64 -0.77 2.88
CA ARG A 249 18.68 -2.00 3.67
C ARG A 249 17.78 -1.93 4.90
N GLU A 250 17.81 -0.81 5.62
CA GLU A 250 16.94 -0.58 6.79
C GLU A 250 15.46 -0.55 6.40
N VAL A 251 15.11 0.07 5.27
CA VAL A 251 13.74 0.02 4.73
C VAL A 251 13.31 -1.42 4.46
N LEU A 252 14.14 -2.21 3.77
CA LEU A 252 13.84 -3.62 3.50
C LEU A 252 13.75 -4.44 4.80
N GLN A 253 14.55 -4.14 5.81
CA GLN A 253 14.48 -4.80 7.10
C GLN A 253 13.14 -4.53 7.79
N VAL A 254 12.69 -3.27 7.80
CA VAL A 254 11.37 -2.92 8.34
C VAL A 254 10.25 -3.67 7.62
N LEU A 255 10.27 -3.71 6.28
CA LEU A 255 9.25 -4.41 5.50
C LEU A 255 9.24 -5.92 5.81
N ARG A 256 10.42 -6.53 5.96
CA ARG A 256 10.56 -7.93 6.40
C ARG A 256 9.98 -8.15 7.78
N ASP A 257 10.36 -7.32 8.75
CA ASP A 257 9.90 -7.46 10.13
C ASP A 257 8.37 -7.35 10.24
N LEU A 258 7.76 -6.42 9.48
CA LEU A 258 6.30 -6.29 9.41
C LEU A 258 5.64 -7.48 8.71
N THR A 259 6.25 -7.99 7.64
CA THR A 259 5.75 -9.17 6.94
C THR A 259 5.78 -10.41 7.84
N GLU A 260 6.89 -10.64 8.54
CA GLU A 260 7.04 -11.77 9.46
C GLU A 260 6.15 -11.63 10.70
N LEU A 261 5.86 -10.41 11.16
CA LEU A 261 4.87 -10.18 12.21
C LEU A 261 3.47 -10.67 11.79
N LEU A 262 3.07 -10.44 10.54
CA LEU A 262 1.74 -10.77 10.04
C LEU A 262 1.62 -12.23 9.57
N ARG A 263 2.71 -12.84 9.11
CA ARG A 263 2.72 -14.16 8.47
C ARG A 263 2.04 -15.26 9.30
N PRO A 264 2.30 -15.44 10.61
CA PRO A 264 1.65 -16.47 11.43
C PRO A 264 0.14 -16.28 11.56
N HIS A 265 -0.35 -15.07 11.27
CA HIS A 265 -1.76 -14.68 11.41
C HIS A 265 -2.49 -14.57 10.08
N ARG A 266 -1.87 -15.03 8.97
CA ARG A 266 -2.44 -14.99 7.63
C ARG A 266 -3.91 -15.43 7.59
N ASP A 267 -4.22 -16.59 8.17
CA ASP A 267 -5.57 -17.17 8.10
C ASP A 267 -6.58 -16.36 8.92
N ALA A 268 -6.16 -15.78 10.06
CA ALA A 268 -6.99 -14.88 10.85
C ALA A 268 -7.25 -13.55 10.12
N ILE A 269 -6.22 -13.01 9.44
CA ILE A 269 -6.36 -11.81 8.59
C ILE A 269 -7.31 -12.11 7.42
N ALA A 270 -7.16 -13.26 6.77
CA ALA A 270 -8.01 -13.68 5.66
C ALA A 270 -9.48 -13.84 6.10
N ALA A 271 -9.72 -14.48 7.24
CA ALA A 271 -11.07 -14.62 7.80
C ALA A 271 -11.69 -13.26 8.15
N ALA A 272 -10.92 -12.34 8.74
CA ALA A 272 -11.38 -11.01 9.08
C ALA A 272 -11.69 -10.16 7.83
N TRP A 273 -10.87 -10.27 6.79
CA TRP A 273 -11.13 -9.65 5.49
C TRP A 273 -12.38 -10.22 4.83
N GLU A 274 -12.55 -11.55 4.85
CA GLU A 274 -13.73 -12.24 4.33
C GLU A 274 -15.02 -11.84 5.06
N MET A 275 -14.98 -11.70 6.38
CA MET A 275 -16.09 -11.19 7.19
C MET A 275 -16.55 -9.81 6.70
N CYS A 276 -15.62 -8.88 6.41
CA CYS A 276 -15.99 -7.56 5.87
C CYS A 276 -16.73 -7.67 4.54
N ILE A 277 -16.21 -8.48 3.61
CA ILE A 277 -16.83 -8.62 2.28
C ILE A 277 -18.18 -9.32 2.41
N ALA A 278 -18.32 -10.31 3.30
CA ALA A 278 -19.57 -11.02 3.52
C ALA A 278 -20.64 -10.12 4.16
N PHE A 279 -20.21 -9.25 5.08
CA PHE A 279 -21.10 -8.26 5.68
C PHE A 279 -21.54 -7.20 4.66
N ASP A 280 -20.61 -6.69 3.83
CA ASP A 280 -20.92 -5.74 2.75
C ASP A 280 -21.91 -6.33 1.73
N ASP A 281 -21.66 -7.56 1.27
CA ASP A 281 -22.58 -8.29 0.39
C ASP A 281 -23.96 -8.53 1.03
N LEU A 282 -24.04 -8.72 2.35
CA LEU A 282 -25.32 -8.87 3.03
C LEU A 282 -26.06 -7.53 3.17
N CYS A 283 -25.35 -6.45 3.50
CA CYS A 283 -25.92 -5.10 3.58
C CYS A 283 -26.45 -4.59 2.22
N ALA A 284 -25.83 -5.02 1.12
CA ALA A 284 -26.24 -4.62 -0.22
C ALA A 284 -27.55 -5.26 -0.71
N ARG A 285 -27.94 -6.41 -0.15
CA ARG A 285 -29.06 -7.25 -0.58
C ARG A 285 -30.35 -6.98 0.19
#